data_AF-S4PRS9-F1
#
_entry.id   AF-S4PRS9-F1
#
_cell.length_a   1.000
_cell.length_b   1.000
_cell.length_c   1.000
_cell.angle_alpha   90.00
_cell.angle_beta   90.00
_cell.angle_gamma   90.00
#
_symmetry.space_group_name_H-M   'P 1'
#
loop_
_entity.id
_entity.type
_entity.pdbx_description
1 polymer ?
#
loop_
_entity_poly.entity_id
_entity_poly.type
_entity_poly.pdbx_seq_one_letter_code
_entity_poly.pdbx_strand_id
1 'polypeptide(L)'
;MSEMGVYLLENGVHMLIWVGSQASSEWVSEVFGVASPQHVDTHVCELPELDNPTSVAVRDLVLQTRIKRKNAMRLTVMRQHDKLETVLRHFLVEDRGVDGSSSYVDYLCHIHKEIRALL
;
A
#
# COMPACT_ATOMS: atom_id res chain seq x y z
N MET A 1 4.37 -8.58 2.41
CA MET A 1 3.39 -7.91 3.27
C MET A 1 2.61 -8.97 4.04
N SER A 2 2.30 -8.76 5.33
CA SER A 2 1.57 -9.75 6.15
C SER A 2 0.08 -9.75 5.83
N GLU A 3 -0.56 -10.92 5.78
CA GLU A 3 -2.01 -11.05 5.56
C GLU A 3 -2.85 -10.44 6.68
N MET A 4 -2.26 -10.26 7.87
CA MET A 4 -2.90 -9.63 9.03
C MET A 4 -2.67 -8.12 9.10
N GLY A 5 -1.83 -7.58 8.21
CA GLY A 5 -1.41 -6.18 8.24
C GLY A 5 -2.30 -5.27 7.41
N VAL A 6 -2.28 -3.98 7.76
CA VAL A 6 -2.78 -2.90 6.90
C VAL A 6 -1.64 -1.93 6.68
N TYR A 7 -1.38 -1.57 5.42
CA TYR A 7 -0.22 -0.79 5.04
C TYR A 7 -0.62 0.42 4.21
N LEU A 8 0.03 1.55 4.47
CA LEU A 8 -0.07 2.76 3.66
C LEU A 8 1.18 2.87 2.78
N LEU A 9 0.99 2.98 1.46
CA LEU A 9 2.04 3.24 0.48
C LEU A 9 1.81 4.61 -0.16
N GLU A 10 2.87 5.38 -0.32
CA GLU A 10 2.83 6.72 -0.92
C GLU A 10 4.05 6.95 -1.82
N ASN A 11 3.84 7.62 -2.96
CA ASN A 11 4.92 7.93 -3.92
C ASN A 11 4.94 9.39 -4.40
N GLY A 12 4.26 10.30 -3.71
CA GLY A 12 4.14 11.72 -4.05
C GLY A 12 3.02 12.06 -5.02
N VAL A 13 2.42 11.06 -5.67
CA VAL A 13 1.30 11.22 -6.64
C VAL A 13 0.11 10.36 -6.24
N HIS A 14 0.37 9.11 -5.89
CA HIS A 14 -0.60 8.12 -5.45
C HIS A 14 -0.40 7.80 -3.97
N MET A 15 -1.53 7.58 -3.29
CA MET A 15 -1.57 7.09 -1.92
C MET A 15 -2.47 5.85 -1.90
N LEU A 16 -1.93 4.73 -1.43
CA LEU A 16 -2.58 3.43 -1.50
C LEU A 16 -2.69 2.87 -0.08
N ILE A 17 -3.86 2.39 0.32
CA ILE A 17 -4.01 1.59 1.53
C ILE A 17 -4.26 0.15 1.11
N TRP A 18 -3.37 -0.75 1.49
CA TRP A 18 -3.55 -2.19 1.31
C TRP A 18 -4.08 -2.80 2.60
N VAL A 19 -5.18 -3.54 2.49
CA VAL A 19 -5.83 -4.25 3.60
C VAL A 19 -5.62 -5.74 3.42
N GLY A 20 -4.94 -6.37 4.38
CA GLY A 20 -4.75 -7.82 4.39
C GLY A 20 -6.06 -8.58 4.58
N SER A 21 -6.16 -9.76 3.95
CA SER A 21 -7.37 -10.60 4.00
C SER A 21 -7.70 -11.10 5.41
N GLN A 22 -6.70 -11.16 6.30
CA GLN A 22 -6.80 -11.57 7.69
C GLN A 22 -6.55 -10.41 8.67
N ALA A 23 -6.66 -9.17 8.21
CA ALA A 23 -6.56 -8.01 9.10
C ALA A 23 -7.64 -8.06 10.19
N SER A 24 -7.32 -7.57 11.39
CA SER A 24 -8.24 -7.57 12.53
C SER A 24 -9.57 -6.91 12.17
N SER A 25 -10.68 -7.63 12.36
CA SER A 25 -12.04 -7.12 12.09
C SER A 25 -12.39 -5.94 13.01
N GLU A 26 -11.88 -5.93 14.23
CA GLU A 26 -12.02 -4.81 15.16
C GLU A 26 -11.40 -3.54 14.58
N TRP A 27 -10.13 -3.62 14.17
CA TRP A 27 -9.43 -2.48 13.58
C TRP A 27 -10.08 -2.02 12.26
N VAL A 28 -10.50 -2.97 11.41
CA VAL A 28 -11.20 -2.65 10.15
C VAL A 28 -12.54 -1.98 10.42
N SER A 29 -13.28 -2.42 11.43
CA SER A 29 -14.53 -1.77 11.84
C SER A 29 -14.29 -0.36 12.36
N GLU A 30 -13.25 -0.15 13.15
CA GLU A 30 -12.89 1.17 13.67
C GLU A 30 -12.47 2.14 12.55
N VAL A 31 -11.74 1.68 11.54
CA VAL A 31 -11.16 2.56 10.50
C VAL A 31 -12.05 2.70 9.28
N PHE A 32 -12.67 1.62 8.81
CA PHE A 32 -13.48 1.60 7.59
C PHE A 32 -14.98 1.51 7.86
N GLY A 33 -15.41 1.27 9.11
CA GLY A 33 -16.83 1.20 9.46
C GLY A 33 -17.52 -0.08 8.96
N VAL A 34 -16.73 -1.11 8.62
CA VAL A 34 -17.24 -2.38 8.06
C VAL A 34 -16.83 -3.57 8.93
N ALA A 35 -17.65 -4.62 8.93
CA ALA A 35 -17.48 -5.75 9.85
C ALA A 35 -16.26 -6.63 9.57
N SER A 36 -15.69 -6.60 8.36
CA SER A 36 -14.55 -7.43 8.00
C SER A 36 -13.76 -6.88 6.80
N PRO A 37 -12.49 -7.30 6.60
CA PRO A 37 -11.67 -6.87 5.46
C PRO A 37 -12.32 -7.07 4.09
N GLN A 38 -13.15 -8.11 3.94
CA GLN A 38 -13.85 -8.43 2.68
C GLN A 38 -14.90 -7.38 2.32
N HIS A 39 -15.50 -6.72 3.31
CA HIS A 39 -16.53 -5.70 3.12
C HIS A 39 -15.98 -4.30 2.87
N VAL A 40 -14.64 -4.12 2.88
CA VAL A 40 -14.02 -2.82 2.58
C VAL A 40 -14.33 -2.44 1.14
N ASP A 41 -14.96 -1.28 0.97
CA ASP A 41 -15.26 -0.72 -0.35
C ASP A 41 -14.00 -0.10 -0.96
N THR A 42 -13.57 -0.64 -2.10
CA THR A 42 -12.38 -0.19 -2.82
C THR A 42 -12.66 0.94 -3.83
N HIS A 43 -13.93 1.30 -4.02
CA HIS A 43 -14.33 2.44 -4.85
C HIS A 43 -14.27 3.77 -4.09
N VAL A 44 -14.37 3.72 -2.76
CA VAL A 44 -14.26 4.91 -1.91
C VAL A 44 -12.80 5.36 -1.85
N CYS A 45 -12.55 6.60 -2.28
CA CYS A 45 -11.21 7.18 -2.36
C CYS A 45 -10.83 7.98 -1.10
N GLU A 46 -11.60 7.85 -0.01
CA GLU A 46 -11.40 8.55 1.26
C GLU A 46 -11.73 7.64 2.43
N LEU A 47 -11.19 7.95 3.62
CA LEU A 47 -11.53 7.24 4.85
C LEU A 47 -12.81 7.82 5.44
N PRO A 48 -13.73 6.99 5.95
CA PRO A 48 -14.95 7.47 6.58
C PRO A 48 -14.64 8.26 7.86
N GLU A 49 -15.50 9.22 8.18
CA GLU A 49 -15.40 9.97 9.43
C GLU A 49 -16.07 9.18 10.56
N LEU A 50 -15.26 8.48 11.34
CA LEU A 50 -15.73 7.72 12.49
C LEU A 50 -15.18 8.34 13.78
N ASP A 51 -16.05 8.46 14.79
CA ASP A 51 -15.70 9.04 16.08
C ASP A 51 -15.07 7.99 17.01
N ASN A 52 -13.85 7.60 16.69
CA ASN A 52 -13.02 6.71 17.51
C ASN A 52 -11.54 7.07 17.36
N PRO A 53 -10.70 6.78 18.38
CA PRO A 53 -9.30 7.21 18.38
C PRO A 53 -8.48 6.61 17.23
N THR A 54 -8.76 5.37 16.82
CA THR A 54 -8.05 4.68 15.75
C THR A 54 -8.31 5.35 14.39
N SER A 55 -9.57 5.63 14.05
CA SER A 55 -9.96 6.32 12.83
C SER A 55 -9.37 7.73 12.78
N VAL A 56 -9.45 8.48 13.87
CA VAL A 56 -8.87 9.82 13.95
C VAL A 56 -7.36 9.78 13.74
N ALA A 57 -6.65 8.84 14.37
CA ALA A 57 -5.21 8.68 14.20
C ALA A 57 -4.83 8.30 12.76
N VAL A 58 -5.55 7.39 12.12
CA VAL A 58 -5.28 6.99 10.71
C VAL A 58 -5.60 8.14 9.75
N ARG A 59 -6.70 8.87 9.96
CA ARG A 59 -7.05 10.06 9.17
C ARG A 59 -6.01 11.16 9.31
N ASP A 60 -5.52 11.42 10.52
CA ASP A 60 -4.45 12.39 10.74
C ASP A 60 -3.16 11.93 10.06
N LEU A 61 -2.77 10.65 10.16
CA LEU A 61 -1.61 10.11 9.43
C LEU A 61 -1.72 10.36 7.91
N VAL A 62 -2.89 10.10 7.32
CA VAL A 62 -3.17 10.35 5.90
C VAL A 62 -3.06 11.85 5.58
N LEU A 63 -3.63 12.71 6.43
CA LEU A 63 -3.58 14.15 6.28
C LEU A 63 -2.14 14.69 6.37
N GLN A 64 -1.38 14.30 7.39
CA GLN A 64 0.02 14.69 7.57
C GLN A 64 0.87 14.25 6.37
N THR A 65 0.60 13.07 5.83
CA THR A 65 1.32 12.58 4.64
C THR A 65 0.96 13.42 3.40
N ARG A 66 -0.31 13.82 3.24
CA ARG A 66 -0.75 14.72 2.16
C ARG A 66 -0.13 16.13 2.27
N ILE A 67 -0.10 16.72 3.46
CA ILE A 67 0.41 18.10 3.67
C ILE A 67 1.91 18.22 3.38
N LYS A 68 2.68 17.14 3.59
CA LYS A 68 4.12 17.11 3.29
C LYS A 68 4.43 17.15 1.78
N ARG A 69 3.44 17.04 0.91
CA ARG A 69 3.60 17.02 -0.55
C ARG A 69 2.92 18.24 -1.20
N LYS A 70 3.45 18.65 -2.36
CA LYS A 70 2.88 19.78 -3.12
C LYS A 70 1.57 19.43 -3.84
N ASN A 71 1.35 18.15 -4.15
CA ASN A 71 0.20 17.69 -4.93
C ASN A 71 -0.80 16.96 -4.03
N ALA A 72 -2.09 17.18 -4.29
CA ALA A 72 -3.15 16.40 -3.67
C ALA A 72 -3.12 14.96 -4.20
N MET A 73 -2.77 14.02 -3.33
CA MET A 73 -2.73 12.60 -3.68
C MET A 73 -4.10 11.96 -3.49
N ARG A 74 -4.61 11.32 -4.55
CA ARG A 74 -5.83 10.51 -4.45
C ARG A 74 -5.52 9.26 -3.62
N LEU A 75 -6.30 9.04 -2.56
CA LEU A 75 -6.24 7.82 -1.78
C LEU A 75 -6.98 6.71 -2.53
N THR A 76 -6.43 5.51 -2.56
CA THR A 76 -7.06 4.32 -3.14
C THR A 76 -6.93 3.17 -2.16
N VAL A 77 -8.06 2.61 -1.76
CA VAL A 77 -8.11 1.46 -0.85
C VAL A 77 -8.15 0.19 -1.69
N MET A 78 -7.38 -0.82 -1.30
CA MET A 78 -7.35 -2.12 -1.96
C MET A 78 -7.29 -3.24 -0.94
N ARG A 79 -7.90 -4.37 -1.30
CA ARG A 79 -7.87 -5.59 -0.50
C ARG A 79 -6.86 -6.57 -1.07
N GLN A 80 -6.34 -7.45 -0.23
CA GLN A 80 -5.57 -8.59 -0.68
C GLN A 80 -6.40 -9.43 -1.67
N HIS A 81 -5.77 -9.87 -2.76
CA HIS A 81 -6.36 -10.58 -3.90
C HIS A 81 -7.30 -9.77 -4.81
N ASP A 82 -7.41 -8.45 -4.61
CA ASP A 82 -8.14 -7.59 -5.54
C ASP A 82 -7.30 -7.33 -6.82
N LYS A 83 -7.96 -7.03 -7.94
CA LYS A 83 -7.28 -6.77 -9.23
C LYS A 83 -6.33 -5.58 -9.15
N LEU A 84 -6.63 -4.62 -8.27
CA LEU A 84 -5.78 -3.45 -8.02
C LEU A 84 -4.50 -3.78 -7.27
N GLU A 85 -4.38 -4.96 -6.65
CA GLU A 85 -3.12 -5.39 -6.03
C GLU A 85 -1.99 -5.49 -7.07
N THR A 86 -2.30 -5.82 -8.32
CA THR A 86 -1.31 -5.79 -9.41
C THR A 86 -0.72 -4.39 -9.58
N VAL A 87 -1.52 -3.34 -9.41
CA VAL A 87 -1.03 -1.94 -9.46
C VAL A 87 -0.11 -1.64 -8.29
N LEU A 88 -0.45 -2.10 -7.07
CA LEU A 88 0.44 -1.97 -5.90
C LEU A 88 1.79 -2.63 -6.14
N ARG A 89 1.82 -3.83 -6.74
CA ARG A 89 3.06 -4.55 -7.02
C ARG A 89 4.03 -3.77 -7.91
N HIS A 90 3.54 -2.91 -8.79
CA HIS A 90 4.41 -2.03 -9.58
C HIS A 90 5.13 -0.98 -8.71
N PHE A 91 4.60 -0.66 -7.53
CA PHE A 91 5.23 0.26 -6.58
C PHE A 91 6.15 -0.45 -5.58
N LEU A 92 6.17 -1.79 -5.56
CA LEU A 92 7.10 -2.59 -4.74
C LEU A 92 8.42 -2.78 -5.50
N VAL A 93 9.20 -1.70 -5.59
CA VAL A 93 10.38 -1.59 -6.47
C VAL A 93 11.52 -2.56 -6.17
N GLU A 94 11.54 -3.17 -4.98
CA GLU A 94 12.56 -4.15 -4.60
C GLU A 94 12.23 -5.56 -5.09
N ASP A 95 10.95 -5.85 -5.30
CA ASP A 95 10.46 -7.13 -5.77
C ASP A 95 10.67 -7.30 -7.27
N ARG A 96 10.53 -8.55 -7.75
CA ARG A 96 10.49 -8.83 -9.19
C ARG A 96 9.26 -8.17 -9.81
N GLY A 97 9.46 -7.38 -10.85
CA GLY A 97 8.38 -6.67 -11.54
C GLY A 97 7.38 -7.61 -12.20
N VAL A 98 6.16 -7.11 -12.38
CA VAL A 98 5.06 -7.85 -13.04
C VAL A 98 5.34 -8.07 -14.53
N ASP A 99 6.17 -7.21 -15.12
CA ASP A 99 6.68 -7.26 -16.50
C ASP A 99 7.88 -8.20 -16.67
N GLY A 100 8.32 -8.87 -15.61
CA GLY A 100 9.51 -9.72 -15.61
C GLY A 100 10.81 -8.95 -15.37
N SER A 101 10.76 -7.68 -14.97
CA SER A 101 11.94 -6.92 -14.56
C SER A 101 12.66 -7.62 -13.41
N SER A 102 13.98 -7.54 -13.39
CA SER A 102 14.80 -8.12 -12.31
C SER A 102 14.44 -7.50 -10.96
N SER A 103 14.44 -8.33 -9.90
CA SER A 103 14.37 -7.84 -8.53
C SER A 103 15.63 -7.04 -8.18
N TYR A 104 15.60 -6.29 -7.08
CA TYR A 104 16.78 -5.59 -6.58
C TYR A 104 17.97 -6.53 -6.35
N VAL A 105 17.72 -7.72 -5.79
CA VAL A 105 18.77 -8.74 -5.54
C VAL A 105 19.34 -9.31 -6.85
N ASP A 106 18.48 -9.59 -7.82
CA ASP A 106 18.90 -10.06 -9.15
C ASP A 106 19.76 -9.00 -9.85
N TYR A 107 19.36 -7.72 -9.74
CA TYR A 107 20.07 -6.59 -10.33
C TYR A 107 21.46 -6.41 -9.69
N LEU A 108 21.57 -6.49 -8.36
CA LEU A 108 22.87 -6.47 -7.68
C LEU A 108 23.78 -7.61 -8.14
N CYS A 109 23.24 -8.83 -8.28
CA CYS A 109 24.00 -9.96 -8.81
C CYS A 109 24.45 -9.72 -10.26
N HIS A 110 23.60 -9.12 -11.09
CA HIS A 110 23.92 -8.78 -12.46
C HIS A 110 25.06 -7.75 -12.53
N ILE A 111 24.97 -6.64 -11.80
CA ILE A 111 26.02 -5.62 -11.73
C ILE A 111 27.35 -6.20 -11.23
N HIS A 112 27.31 -7.05 -10.21
CA HIS A 112 28.52 -7.70 -9.70
C HIS A 112 29.19 -8.61 -10.77
N LYS A 113 28.41 -9.30 -11.61
CA LYS A 113 28.95 -10.10 -12.73
C LYS A 113 29.56 -9.22 -13.82
N GLU A 114 28.89 -8.12 -14.18
CA GLU A 114 29.40 -7.15 -15.16
C GLU A 114 30.73 -6.54 -14.71
N ILE A 115 30.83 -6.12 -13.44
CA ILE A 115 32.08 -5.58 -12.86
C ILE A 115 33.21 -6.62 -12.95
N ARG A 116 32.93 -7.89 -12.64
CA ARG A 116 33.92 -8.98 -12.73
C ARG A 116 34.32 -9.34 -14.17
N ALA A 117 33.49 -9.03 -15.17
CA ALA A 117 33.82 -9.31 -16.56
C ALA A 117 34.73 -8.24 -17.18
N LEU A 118 34.72 -7.03 -16.61
CA LEU A 118 35.51 -5.89 -17.07
C LEU A 118 36.89 -5.79 -16.43
N LEU A 119 37.13 -6.50 -15.32
CA LEU A 119 38.38 -6.53 -14.55
C LEU A 119 39.05 -7.91 -14.68
#